data_AF-A0A918R6M3-F1
#
_entry.id   AF-A0A918R6M3-F1
#
_cell.length_a   1.000
_cell.length_b   1.000
_cell.length_c   1.000
_cell.angle_alpha   90.00
_cell.angle_beta   90.00
_cell.angle_gamma   90.00
#
_symmetry.space_group_name_H-M   'P 1'
#
loop_
_entity.id
_entity.type
_entity.pdbx_description
1 polymer ?
#
loop_
_entity_poly.entity_id
_entity_poly.type
_entity_poly.pdbx_seq_one_letter_code
_entity_poly.pdbx_strand_id
1 'polypeptide(L)'
;MLSVLIYGRNDAYGGTAQRRSALSINALADVLAEDDEIIFVDYNTEDHKLTFPEAIADTLTVRAQGLVKVVRVRPRHHAQLTSAGAAPVVESIARNIGLRHTNAANRWILSTNPDVVLMPPVEGLRALLAGLEDGYYAAPRFELPRMLWQRLPRHDPAAVHAAIDRFAAPLHLDEEVRHYLPELGFDAPGDFQLVLRRDLMAMGGFDEAMQQAWHVDANLMARLALTYGAPGSLAGRLRVYHCEHTADTVAKHSAGRREDSFEDFVTNLAGPIANAGRPWGGEGIVFEIFPLASTEHPDTAEAVAAVIGGPSRGPYLAVYGPESFDQVPRHEARNLTFVMDRLFPLSRSARLIWIGGAGELRARVEQTLARLGFVHPLLDAADPGAMAAADLVLLDNAPADAAQDEVAVFEQQIEALLQAEAERLERAAQPRQVIAINAIHSRLETFLIEWFDVVLSPFTTRLRPALLRHPEARIGSWLGDLSVGDAGARAQDGEAIAIRRGVCGHVFYGPYRRLLTGKYGARVEWVFESGADGRLVLEVVQGETFLAQIDCVLAPDTPTGCELEFVVPQTGRPIGAEPVQIRLWTDGQGAGTVTGVTVSRR
;
A
#
# COMPACT_ATOMS: atom_id res chain seq x y z
N MET A 1 13.60 11.87 32.60
CA MET A 1 12.51 10.99 32.18
C MET A 1 11.82 11.63 31.00
N LEU A 2 12.10 11.07 29.82
CA LEU A 2 11.77 11.57 28.49
C LEU A 2 11.16 10.44 27.67
N SER A 3 10.05 10.71 26.98
CA SER A 3 9.61 9.87 25.87
C SER A 3 9.90 10.59 24.56
N VAL A 4 10.64 9.95 23.66
CA VAL A 4 10.86 10.44 22.31
C VAL A 4 9.77 9.89 21.41
N LEU A 5 9.15 10.75 20.61
CA LEU A 5 8.07 10.42 19.69
C LEU A 5 8.53 10.61 18.26
N ILE A 6 8.59 9.51 17.52
CA ILE A 6 8.93 9.45 16.09
C ILE A 6 7.90 8.60 15.36
N TYR A 7 7.76 8.82 14.07
CA TYR A 7 6.85 8.05 13.22
C TYR A 7 7.49 7.82 11.85
N GLY A 8 6.99 6.83 11.12
CA GLY A 8 7.45 6.54 9.77
C GLY A 8 6.62 5.45 9.11
N ARG A 9 6.93 5.18 7.84
CA ARG A 9 6.28 4.14 7.03
C ARG A 9 7.34 3.35 6.27
N ASN A 10 7.13 2.06 6.08
CA ASN A 10 8.04 1.18 5.33
C ASN A 10 7.79 1.21 3.81
N ASP A 11 8.05 2.38 3.21
CA ASP A 11 7.88 2.65 1.78
C ASP A 11 9.15 3.21 1.10
N ALA A 12 10.29 3.20 1.81
CA ALA A 12 11.57 3.74 1.33
C ALA A 12 11.53 5.23 0.92
N TYR A 13 10.70 6.04 1.58
CA TYR A 13 10.57 7.49 1.36
C TYR A 13 11.92 8.22 1.19
N GLY A 14 12.08 8.95 0.08
CA GLY A 14 13.31 9.69 -0.23
C GLY A 14 14.55 8.81 -0.41
N GLY A 15 14.37 7.56 -0.86
CA GLY A 15 15.39 6.64 -1.37
C GLY A 15 16.39 6.06 -0.35
N THR A 16 16.52 6.68 0.83
CA THR A 16 17.49 6.30 1.87
C THR A 16 16.94 6.42 3.30
N ALA A 17 15.59 6.43 3.46
CA ALA A 17 14.93 6.53 4.77
C ALA A 17 15.48 5.52 5.78
N GLN A 18 15.58 4.23 5.42
CA GLN A 18 16.07 3.19 6.33
C GLN A 18 17.45 3.54 6.93
N ARG A 19 18.35 4.06 6.10
CA ARG A 19 19.71 4.41 6.52
C ARG A 19 19.73 5.62 7.44
N ARG A 20 18.98 6.68 7.10
CA ARG A 20 18.89 7.91 7.91
C ARG A 20 18.24 7.61 9.26
N SER A 21 17.20 6.81 9.26
CA SER A 21 16.51 6.42 10.50
C SER A 21 17.30 5.50 11.38
N ALA A 22 18.05 4.55 10.83
CA ALA A 22 18.98 3.76 11.63
C ALA A 22 20.05 4.65 12.30
N LEU A 23 20.61 5.62 11.56
CA LEU A 23 21.56 6.59 12.09
C LEU A 23 20.94 7.44 13.21
N SER A 24 19.76 8.03 12.96
CA SER A 24 19.03 8.88 13.91
C SER A 24 18.62 8.12 15.17
N ILE A 25 17.98 6.97 15.04
CA ILE A 25 17.50 6.17 16.18
C ILE A 25 18.67 5.68 17.04
N ASN A 26 19.79 5.26 16.42
CA ASN A 26 20.98 4.86 17.18
C ASN A 26 21.62 6.04 17.92
N ALA A 27 21.73 7.20 17.28
CA ALA A 27 22.24 8.41 17.92
C ALA A 27 21.34 8.90 19.05
N LEU A 28 20.02 8.87 18.86
CA LEU A 28 19.03 9.16 19.90
C LEU A 28 19.18 8.20 21.08
N ALA A 29 19.19 6.89 20.82
CA ALA A 29 19.30 5.88 21.87
C ALA A 29 20.58 6.04 22.73
N ASP A 30 21.69 6.47 22.14
CA ASP A 30 22.97 6.69 22.83
C ASP A 30 22.88 7.80 23.89
N VAL A 31 22.09 8.85 23.64
CA VAL A 31 21.98 10.01 24.53
C VAL A 31 20.84 9.93 25.56
N LEU A 32 19.97 8.93 25.43
CA LEU A 32 18.85 8.67 26.34
C LEU A 32 19.32 7.91 27.59
N ALA A 33 18.59 8.04 28.70
CA ALA A 33 18.77 7.21 29.89
C ALA A 33 18.06 5.85 29.74
N GLU A 34 18.33 4.90 30.65
CA GLU A 34 17.70 3.56 30.62
C GLU A 34 16.19 3.58 30.91
N ASP A 35 15.71 4.61 31.62
CA ASP A 35 14.29 4.81 31.95
C ASP A 35 13.55 5.72 30.95
N ASP A 36 14.26 6.23 29.94
CA ASP A 36 13.66 6.91 28.81
C ASP A 36 13.15 5.88 27.78
N GLU A 37 12.35 6.31 26.81
CA GLU A 37 11.84 5.42 25.75
C GLU A 37 11.76 6.13 24.40
N ILE A 38 11.75 5.34 23.33
CA ILE A 38 11.46 5.81 21.98
C ILE A 38 10.15 5.15 21.54
N ILE A 39 9.10 5.93 21.37
CA ILE A 39 7.86 5.49 20.74
C ILE A 39 7.99 5.69 19.24
N PHE A 40 8.10 4.60 18.48
CA PHE A 40 8.06 4.62 17.02
C PHE A 40 6.66 4.22 16.54
N VAL A 41 5.96 5.14 15.88
CA VAL A 41 4.67 4.86 15.25
C VAL A 41 4.89 4.45 13.80
N ASP A 42 4.80 3.14 13.53
CA ASP A 42 4.81 2.61 12.16
C ASP A 42 3.42 2.82 11.54
N TYR A 43 3.33 3.77 10.62
CA TYR A 43 2.07 4.32 10.16
C TYR A 43 1.74 3.88 8.74
N ASN A 44 0.64 3.14 8.60
CA ASN A 44 0.05 2.74 7.32
C ASN A 44 0.98 1.89 6.42
N THR A 45 2.01 1.27 6.99
CA THR A 45 2.81 0.24 6.30
C THR A 45 1.90 -0.91 5.87
N GLU A 46 2.07 -1.44 4.65
CA GLU A 46 1.22 -2.52 4.14
C GLU A 46 1.29 -3.77 5.05
N ASP A 47 0.17 -4.49 5.19
CA ASP A 47 0.06 -5.59 6.15
C ASP A 47 1.05 -6.74 5.92
N HIS A 48 1.44 -6.96 4.66
CA HIS A 48 2.38 -8.00 4.25
C HIS A 48 3.85 -7.58 4.36
N LYS A 49 4.13 -6.38 4.89
CA LYS A 49 5.48 -5.92 5.21
C LYS A 49 5.71 -5.95 6.72
N LEU A 50 6.98 -6.09 7.08
CA LEU A 50 7.46 -5.75 8.41
C LEU A 50 7.24 -4.26 8.69
N THR A 51 7.05 -3.91 9.96
CA THR A 51 7.07 -2.51 10.37
C THR A 51 8.42 -1.89 10.03
N PHE A 52 8.47 -0.57 9.90
CA PHE A 52 9.71 0.12 9.57
C PHE A 52 10.85 -0.18 10.57
N PRO A 53 10.66 -0.17 11.90
CA PRO A 53 11.72 -0.52 12.85
C PRO A 53 12.19 -1.97 12.75
N GLU A 54 11.28 -2.93 12.50
CA GLU A 54 11.65 -4.34 12.29
C GLU A 54 12.50 -4.51 11.04
N ALA A 55 12.17 -3.79 9.95
CA ALA A 55 12.88 -3.87 8.68
C ALA A 55 14.32 -3.31 8.72
N ILE A 56 14.65 -2.54 9.76
CA ILE A 56 16.00 -1.98 9.96
C ILE A 56 16.66 -2.49 11.25
N ALA A 57 16.05 -3.44 11.95
CA ALA A 57 16.48 -3.86 13.28
C ALA A 57 17.93 -4.38 13.31
N ASP A 58 18.35 -5.07 12.25
CA ASP A 58 19.72 -5.55 12.03
C ASP A 58 20.75 -4.40 11.94
N THR A 59 20.29 -3.20 11.61
CA THR A 59 21.11 -1.98 11.57
C THR A 59 21.07 -1.15 12.86
N LEU A 60 20.22 -1.52 13.81
CA LEU A 60 20.11 -0.84 15.10
C LEU A 60 21.08 -1.43 16.12
N THR A 61 21.56 -0.58 17.03
CA THR A 61 22.33 -1.01 18.19
C THR A 61 21.44 -1.78 19.17
N VAL A 62 22.04 -2.64 19.99
CA VAL A 62 21.32 -3.37 21.06
C VAL A 62 20.60 -2.38 22.00
N ARG A 63 21.24 -1.24 22.30
CA ARG A 63 20.64 -0.17 23.10
C ARG A 63 19.39 0.40 22.44
N ALA A 64 19.47 0.74 21.15
CA ALA A 64 18.32 1.24 20.40
C ALA A 64 17.17 0.24 20.36
N GLN A 65 17.44 -1.04 20.08
CA GLN A 65 16.42 -2.09 20.09
C GLN A 65 15.73 -2.19 21.47
N GLY A 66 16.49 -2.02 22.56
CA GLY A 66 15.97 -2.06 23.93
C GLY A 66 15.07 -0.89 24.32
N LEU A 67 15.28 0.30 23.73
CA LEU A 67 14.52 1.52 24.04
C LEU A 67 13.32 1.74 23.12
N VAL A 68 13.32 1.15 21.92
CA VAL A 68 12.25 1.33 20.92
C VAL A 68 11.03 0.47 21.27
N LYS A 69 9.89 1.14 21.41
CA LYS A 69 8.55 0.54 21.45
C LYS A 69 7.84 0.91 20.15
N VAL A 70 7.40 -0.10 19.41
CA VAL A 70 6.70 0.06 18.14
C VAL A 70 5.19 0.10 18.40
N VAL A 71 4.51 1.10 17.84
CA VAL A 71 3.06 1.15 17.75
C VAL A 71 2.68 1.01 16.27
N ARG A 72 2.05 -0.12 15.91
CA ARG A 72 1.71 -0.41 14.51
C ARG A 72 0.30 0.10 14.18
N VAL A 73 0.23 1.06 13.25
CA VAL A 73 -1.01 1.57 12.67
C VAL A 73 -1.20 0.93 11.29
N ARG A 74 -2.03 -0.10 11.24
CA ARG A 74 -2.38 -0.87 10.04
C ARG A 74 -3.13 -0.01 9.00
N PRO A 75 -3.14 -0.38 7.70
CA PRO A 75 -3.91 0.34 6.67
C PRO A 75 -5.40 0.47 6.98
N ARG A 76 -6.00 -0.55 7.62
CA ARG A 76 -7.39 -0.47 8.09
C ARG A 76 -7.62 0.62 9.14
N HIS A 77 -6.64 0.88 10.01
CA HIS A 77 -6.74 1.94 11.02
C HIS A 77 -6.62 3.31 10.35
N HIS A 78 -5.69 3.46 9.41
CA HIS A 78 -5.58 4.66 8.60
C HIS A 78 -6.91 4.99 7.90
N ALA A 79 -7.50 4.02 7.19
CA ALA A 79 -8.80 4.21 6.53
C ALA A 79 -9.95 4.59 7.48
N GLN A 80 -9.90 4.18 8.75
CA GLN A 80 -10.89 4.56 9.77
C GLN A 80 -10.66 5.98 10.34
N LEU A 81 -9.39 6.42 10.36
CA LEU A 81 -8.97 7.66 11.02
C LEU A 81 -8.88 8.85 10.06
N THR A 82 -8.83 8.60 8.75
CA THR A 82 -8.56 9.65 7.76
C THR A 82 -9.70 9.84 6.76
N SER A 83 -9.74 11.03 6.20
CA SER A 83 -10.62 11.38 5.08
C SER A 83 -10.19 10.68 3.80
N ALA A 84 -11.11 10.51 2.85
CA ALA A 84 -10.77 10.03 1.51
C ALA A 84 -9.72 10.95 0.87
N GLY A 85 -8.64 10.38 0.33
CA GLY A 85 -7.56 11.13 -0.31
C GLY A 85 -6.55 11.78 0.64
N ALA A 86 -6.56 11.42 1.92
CA ALA A 86 -5.50 11.80 2.86
C ALA A 86 -4.12 11.27 2.43
N ALA A 87 -3.06 11.92 2.92
CA ALA A 87 -1.69 11.46 2.67
C ALA A 87 -1.47 10.04 3.24
N PRO A 88 -0.60 9.22 2.61
CA PRO A 88 -0.29 7.87 3.11
C PRO A 88 0.25 7.86 4.55
N VAL A 89 0.80 8.98 5.01
CA VAL A 89 1.18 9.22 6.40
C VAL A 89 0.57 10.53 6.85
N VAL A 90 -0.23 10.49 7.92
CA VAL A 90 -0.83 11.67 8.55
C VAL A 90 -0.11 11.91 9.88
N GLU A 91 0.80 12.88 9.86
CA GLU A 91 1.72 13.16 10.96
C GLU A 91 1.01 13.49 12.28
N SER A 92 -0.02 14.34 12.24
CA SER A 92 -0.81 14.74 13.41
C SER A 92 -1.40 13.55 14.15
N ILE A 93 -2.07 12.65 13.41
CA ILE A 93 -2.66 11.42 13.94
C ILE A 93 -1.58 10.44 14.42
N ALA A 94 -0.51 10.24 13.64
CA ALA A 94 0.58 9.33 14.01
C ALA A 94 1.22 9.75 15.33
N ARG A 95 1.56 11.04 15.47
CA ARG A 95 2.15 11.60 16.69
C ARG A 95 1.19 11.49 17.88
N ASN A 96 -0.10 11.76 17.69
CA ASN A 96 -1.09 11.63 18.76
C ASN A 96 -1.30 10.19 19.25
N ILE A 97 -1.35 9.22 18.33
CA ILE A 97 -1.39 7.79 18.70
C ILE A 97 -0.16 7.47 19.56
N GLY A 98 1.04 7.86 19.12
CA GLY A 98 2.25 7.62 19.90
C GLY A 98 2.24 8.32 21.26
N LEU A 99 1.77 9.57 21.33
CA LEU A 99 1.63 10.33 22.59
C LEU A 99 0.78 9.57 23.62
N ARG A 100 -0.35 8.99 23.22
CA ARG A 100 -1.21 8.20 24.12
C ARG A 100 -0.54 6.94 24.65
N HIS A 101 0.50 6.45 23.99
CA HIS A 101 1.26 5.26 24.36
C HIS A 101 2.61 5.55 25.04
N THR A 102 2.91 6.82 25.32
CA THR A 102 4.05 7.23 26.15
C THR A 102 3.85 6.89 27.62
N ASN A 103 4.95 6.58 28.31
CA ASN A 103 5.03 6.34 29.74
C ASN A 103 4.51 7.56 30.52
N ALA A 104 3.45 7.34 31.31
CA ALA A 104 2.81 8.38 32.09
C ALA A 104 3.71 9.01 33.16
N ALA A 105 4.78 8.34 33.58
CA ALA A 105 5.76 8.86 34.53
C ALA A 105 6.73 9.87 33.89
N ASN A 106 6.87 9.88 32.56
CA ASN A 106 7.81 10.76 31.89
C ASN A 106 7.31 12.22 31.90
N ARG A 107 8.19 13.14 32.34
CA ARG A 107 7.89 14.58 32.44
C ARG A 107 7.83 15.22 31.06
N TRP A 108 8.77 14.84 30.20
CA TRP A 108 9.00 15.47 28.90
C TRP A 108 8.62 14.54 27.75
N ILE A 109 8.06 15.12 26.70
CA ILE A 109 7.95 14.53 25.37
C ILE A 109 8.89 15.29 24.45
N LEU A 110 9.74 14.57 23.72
CA LEU A 110 10.45 15.11 22.56
C LEU A 110 9.78 14.58 21.30
N SER A 111 9.06 15.45 20.60
CA SER A 111 8.59 15.18 19.25
C SER A 111 9.67 15.57 18.26
N THR A 112 10.13 14.63 17.44
CA THR A 112 11.19 14.84 16.44
C THR A 112 10.95 13.97 15.20
N ASN A 113 11.83 14.08 14.21
CA ASN A 113 11.80 13.32 12.97
C ASN A 113 12.81 12.16 13.00
N PRO A 114 12.58 11.07 12.25
CA PRO A 114 13.44 9.89 12.26
C PRO A 114 14.71 10.05 11.40
N ASP A 115 15.22 11.27 11.23
CA ASP A 115 16.41 11.61 10.46
C ASP A 115 17.24 12.72 11.12
N VAL A 116 17.02 12.91 12.42
CA VAL A 116 17.73 13.87 13.26
C VAL A 116 18.81 13.19 14.10
N VAL A 117 19.99 13.81 14.20
CA VAL A 117 21.07 13.45 15.13
C VAL A 117 21.15 14.52 16.22
N LEU A 118 20.94 14.12 17.48
CA LEU A 118 21.04 15.02 18.63
C LEU A 118 22.45 15.01 19.21
N MET A 119 23.01 16.20 19.39
CA MET A 119 24.33 16.42 19.96
C MET A 119 24.17 17.18 21.29
N PRO A 120 23.96 16.46 22.42
CA PRO A 120 23.81 17.07 23.74
C PRO A 120 25.11 17.74 24.22
N PRO A 121 25.04 18.55 25.30
CA PRO A 121 26.25 19.07 25.93
C PRO A 121 27.02 17.93 26.64
N VAL A 122 28.24 18.22 27.09
CA VAL A 122 29.14 17.21 27.72
C VAL A 122 28.51 16.58 28.96
N GLU A 123 27.70 17.34 29.71
CA GLU A 123 26.97 16.85 30.88
C GLU A 123 25.82 15.90 30.53
N GLY A 124 25.48 15.78 29.24
CA GLY A 124 24.47 14.88 28.70
C GLY A 124 23.06 15.48 28.65
N LEU A 125 22.19 14.81 27.88
CA LEU A 125 20.80 15.24 27.69
C LEU A 125 20.02 15.25 29.00
N ARG A 126 20.21 14.24 29.85
CA ARG A 126 19.50 14.13 31.14
C ARG A 126 19.78 15.31 32.07
N ALA A 127 21.04 15.75 32.15
CA ALA A 127 21.44 16.89 32.98
C ALA A 127 20.86 18.21 32.41
N LEU A 128 20.89 18.37 31.08
CA LEU A 128 20.25 19.49 30.40
C LEU A 128 18.77 19.58 30.77
N LEU A 129 18.02 18.48 30.62
CA LEU A 129 16.57 18.42 30.87
C LEU A 129 16.20 18.59 32.36
N ALA A 130 17.05 18.13 33.28
CA ALA A 130 16.82 18.29 34.72
C ALA A 130 16.85 19.76 35.15
N GLY A 131 17.64 20.60 34.46
CA GLY A 131 17.75 22.02 34.72
C GLY A 131 16.71 22.90 34.03
N LEU A 132 15.78 22.32 33.25
CA LEU A 132 14.73 23.08 32.57
C LEU A 132 13.52 23.30 33.48
N GLU A 133 13.02 24.54 33.46
CA GLU A 133 11.73 24.91 34.04
C GLU A 133 10.58 24.29 33.25
N ASP A 134 9.40 24.23 33.86
CA ASP A 134 8.17 23.79 33.20
C ASP A 134 7.83 24.72 32.02
N GLY A 135 7.55 24.15 30.85
CA GLY A 135 7.25 24.92 29.63
C GLY A 135 7.40 24.08 28.36
N TYR A 136 7.76 24.75 27.27
CA TYR A 136 8.13 24.11 26.00
C TYR A 136 9.36 24.78 25.39
N TYR A 137 10.17 23.99 24.68
CA TYR A 137 11.49 24.40 24.21
C TYR A 137 11.73 23.98 22.77
N ALA A 138 12.47 24.84 22.05
CA ALA A 138 12.92 24.62 20.69
C ALA A 138 14.46 24.71 20.60
N ALA A 139 15.02 24.03 19.59
CA ALA A 139 16.44 24.09 19.27
C ALA A 139 16.61 24.36 17.77
N PRO A 140 17.67 25.07 17.34
CA PRO A 140 17.93 25.27 15.93
C PRO A 140 18.32 23.95 15.26
N ARG A 141 17.77 23.72 14.06
CA ARG A 141 18.13 22.59 13.21
C ARG A 141 19.23 22.99 12.23
N PHE A 142 20.25 22.16 12.11
CA PHE A 142 21.38 22.34 11.19
C PHE A 142 21.30 21.29 10.09
N GLU A 143 21.40 21.70 8.84
CA GLU A 143 21.42 20.75 7.73
C GLU A 143 22.74 19.99 7.69
N LEU A 144 22.64 18.67 7.67
CA LEU A 144 23.79 17.79 7.48
C LEU A 144 23.81 17.33 6.01
N PRO A 145 24.78 17.80 5.19
CA PRO A 145 24.85 17.43 3.79
C PRO A 145 24.92 15.92 3.55
N ARG A 146 24.23 15.45 2.52
CA ARG A 146 24.17 14.03 2.13
C ARG A 146 25.54 13.35 2.01
N MET A 147 26.53 14.04 1.44
CA MET A 147 27.89 13.51 1.30
C MET A 147 28.58 13.19 2.63
N LEU A 148 28.15 13.85 3.72
CA LEU A 148 28.70 13.66 5.06
C LEU A 148 27.95 12.54 5.78
N TRP A 149 26.63 12.67 5.96
CA TRP A 149 25.88 11.69 6.75
C TRP A 149 25.89 10.28 6.14
N GLN A 150 25.94 10.17 4.81
CA GLN A 150 26.06 8.86 4.14
C GLN A 150 27.39 8.14 4.40
N ARG A 151 28.37 8.80 5.02
CA ARG A 151 29.66 8.18 5.38
C ARG A 151 29.75 7.85 6.86
N LEU A 152 28.77 8.26 7.66
CA LEU A 152 28.77 8.06 9.10
C LEU A 152 28.50 6.58 9.44
N PRO A 153 29.20 6.03 10.47
CA PRO A 153 29.04 4.65 10.89
C PRO A 153 27.79 4.51 11.76
N ARG A 154 26.63 4.25 11.14
CA ARG A 154 25.33 4.19 11.83
C ARG A 154 25.25 3.24 13.04
N HIS A 155 26.15 2.26 13.17
CA HIS A 155 26.21 1.34 14.30
C HIS A 155 27.08 1.84 15.48
N ASP A 156 27.75 2.98 15.32
CA ASP A 156 28.65 3.56 16.32
C ASP A 156 28.29 5.04 16.55
N PRO A 157 27.27 5.31 17.39
CA PRO A 157 26.84 6.67 17.75
C PRO A 157 27.97 7.56 18.27
N ALA A 158 28.91 7.01 19.04
CA ALA A 158 30.04 7.78 19.55
C ALA A 158 30.95 8.27 18.41
N ALA A 159 31.25 7.40 17.43
CA ALA A 159 31.99 7.80 16.23
C ALA A 159 31.20 8.77 15.33
N VAL A 160 29.87 8.67 15.28
CA VAL A 160 28.98 9.63 14.62
C VAL A 160 29.15 11.01 15.25
N HIS A 161 28.98 11.12 16.57
CA HIS A 161 29.12 12.38 17.31
C HIS A 161 30.53 12.98 17.13
N ALA A 162 31.57 12.18 17.32
CA ALA A 162 32.96 12.63 17.13
C ALA A 162 33.28 13.08 15.69
N ALA A 163 32.63 12.46 14.69
CA ALA A 163 32.79 12.90 13.30
C ALA A 163 32.12 14.26 13.07
N ILE A 164 30.87 14.44 13.53
CA ILE A 164 30.14 15.70 13.42
C ILE A 164 30.92 16.82 14.11
N ASP A 165 31.39 16.60 15.35
CA ASP A 165 32.22 17.58 16.08
C ASP A 165 33.47 18.00 15.31
N ARG A 166 34.08 17.06 14.60
CA ARG A 166 35.29 17.34 13.82
C ARG A 166 35.02 18.20 12.59
N PHE A 167 33.87 18.04 11.92
CA PHE A 167 33.64 18.71 10.63
C PHE A 167 32.61 19.83 10.65
N ALA A 168 31.69 19.90 11.62
CA ALA A 168 30.57 20.84 11.56
C ALA A 168 31.03 22.31 11.52
N ALA A 169 31.91 22.69 12.45
CA ALA A 169 32.45 24.05 12.50
C ALA A 169 33.39 24.38 11.31
N PRO A 170 34.37 23.52 10.94
CA PRO A 170 35.22 23.78 9.76
C PRO A 170 34.46 23.85 8.43
N LEU A 171 33.29 23.21 8.33
CA LEU A 171 32.43 23.24 7.15
C LEU A 171 31.29 24.25 7.25
N HIS A 172 31.26 25.07 8.31
CA HIS A 172 30.26 26.11 8.52
C HIS A 172 28.81 25.60 8.49
N LEU A 173 28.54 24.43 9.08
CA LEU A 173 27.20 23.82 9.05
C LEU A 173 26.23 24.43 10.06
N ASP A 174 26.74 25.09 11.11
CA ASP A 174 25.94 25.55 12.25
C ASP A 174 25.28 26.91 11.98
N GLU A 175 24.39 26.97 10.97
CA GLU A 175 23.56 28.14 10.66
C GLU A 175 22.26 28.13 11.49
N GLU A 176 22.11 29.09 12.40
CA GLU A 176 20.88 29.27 13.16
C GLU A 176 19.85 30.07 12.34
N VAL A 177 18.78 29.40 11.89
CA VAL A 177 17.67 30.04 11.15
C VAL A 177 16.46 30.19 12.07
N ARG A 178 16.02 31.43 12.28
CA ARG A 178 14.84 31.77 13.09
C ARG A 178 13.61 31.93 12.23
N HIS A 179 12.47 31.49 12.76
CA HIS A 179 11.19 31.78 12.14
C HIS A 179 10.82 33.25 12.39
N TYR A 180 10.12 33.89 11.44
CA TYR A 180 9.72 35.30 11.58
C TYR A 180 8.67 35.53 12.67
N LEU A 181 7.85 34.50 12.94
CA LEU A 181 6.96 34.43 14.10
C LEU A 181 7.73 33.94 15.34
N PRO A 182 7.90 34.75 16.39
CA PRO A 182 8.60 34.35 17.61
C PRO A 182 8.00 33.11 18.29
N GLU A 183 6.70 32.89 18.14
CA GLU A 183 5.94 31.78 18.73
C GLU A 183 6.41 30.41 18.21
N LEU A 184 6.99 30.36 17.00
CA LEU A 184 7.52 29.13 16.41
C LEU A 184 9.01 28.93 16.75
N GLY A 185 9.73 29.99 17.08
CA GLY A 185 11.15 29.97 17.45
C GLY A 185 12.09 29.85 16.24
N PHE A 186 12.28 28.63 15.73
CA PHE A 186 13.25 28.30 14.68
C PHE A 186 12.58 27.79 13.40
N ASP A 187 13.33 27.81 12.29
CA ASP A 187 12.93 27.13 11.06
C ASP A 187 12.76 25.62 11.28
N ALA A 188 11.83 25.01 10.55
CA ALA A 188 11.47 23.58 10.65
C ALA A 188 11.34 23.08 12.11
N PRO A 189 10.41 23.66 12.91
CA PRO A 189 10.34 23.38 14.34
C PRO A 189 10.10 21.89 14.68
N GLY A 190 9.56 21.10 13.75
CA GLY A 190 9.30 19.66 13.91
C GLY A 190 10.54 18.80 14.12
N ASP A 191 11.74 19.28 13.79
CA ASP A 191 12.99 18.55 14.07
C ASP A 191 13.31 18.50 15.57
N PHE A 192 12.83 19.48 16.35
CA PHE A 192 12.98 19.46 17.81
C PHE A 192 11.86 20.23 18.52
N GLN A 193 10.93 19.50 19.14
CA GLN A 193 9.89 20.08 20.00
C GLN A 193 9.87 19.34 21.34
N LEU A 194 10.41 19.99 22.38
CA LEU A 194 10.41 19.46 23.74
C LEU A 194 9.28 20.11 24.54
N VAL A 195 8.33 19.30 25.00
CA VAL A 195 7.11 19.80 25.67
C VAL A 195 6.81 18.97 26.90
N LEU A 196 6.24 19.59 27.92
CA LEU A 196 5.70 18.86 29.05
C LEU A 196 4.60 17.89 28.61
N ARG A 197 4.73 16.63 29.03
CA ARG A 197 3.77 15.57 28.69
C ARG A 197 2.35 15.93 29.13
N ARG A 198 2.21 16.48 30.34
CA ARG A 198 0.90 16.85 30.90
C ARG A 198 0.18 17.88 30.02
N ASP A 199 0.92 18.81 29.44
CA ASP A 199 0.35 19.91 28.67
C ASP A 199 -0.02 19.45 27.26
N LEU A 200 0.82 18.61 26.62
CA LEU A 200 0.44 17.94 25.37
C LEU A 200 -0.82 17.08 25.53
N MET A 201 -0.93 16.32 26.63
CA MET A 201 -2.14 15.53 26.89
C MET A 201 -3.36 16.42 27.12
N ALA A 202 -3.21 17.52 27.86
CA ALA A 202 -4.31 18.44 28.18
C ALA A 202 -4.84 19.19 26.95
N MET A 203 -3.96 19.58 26.02
CA MET A 203 -4.35 20.26 24.78
C MET A 203 -4.89 19.32 23.69
N GLY A 204 -4.80 18.01 23.91
CA GLY A 204 -5.17 17.00 22.92
C GLY A 204 -4.13 16.79 21.82
N GLY A 205 -2.85 17.06 22.10
CA GLY A 205 -1.74 16.86 21.17
C GLY A 205 -1.79 17.73 19.92
N PHE A 206 -1.51 17.13 18.77
CA PHE A 206 -1.52 17.73 17.44
C PHE A 206 -2.94 17.79 16.86
N ASP A 207 -3.26 18.76 16.00
CA ASP A 207 -4.59 18.89 15.40
C ASP A 207 -4.83 17.83 14.29
N GLU A 208 -5.71 16.86 14.54
CA GLU A 208 -5.96 15.74 13.61
C GLU A 208 -6.81 16.13 12.40
N ALA A 209 -7.31 17.38 12.36
CA ALA A 209 -7.89 17.94 11.15
C ALA A 209 -6.84 18.22 10.06
N MET A 210 -5.55 18.33 10.43
CA MET A 210 -4.44 18.50 9.48
C MET A 210 -4.06 17.16 8.86
N GLN A 211 -4.48 16.91 7.61
CA GLN A 211 -4.29 15.63 6.92
C GLN A 211 -3.59 15.75 5.55
N GLN A 212 -3.23 16.98 5.15
CA GLN A 212 -2.57 17.26 3.87
C GLN A 212 -1.06 17.50 4.01
N ALA A 213 -0.52 17.40 5.23
CA ALA A 213 0.89 17.62 5.60
C ALA A 213 1.28 19.10 5.66
N TRP A 214 2.53 19.33 6.10
CA TRP A 214 3.11 20.64 6.42
C TRP A 214 2.42 21.34 7.61
N HIS A 215 3.20 22.19 8.29
CA HIS A 215 2.74 23.06 9.38
C HIS A 215 2.19 22.38 10.64
N VAL A 216 2.14 21.04 10.71
CA VAL A 216 1.66 20.29 11.90
C VAL A 216 2.50 20.62 13.14
N ASP A 217 3.81 20.75 12.95
CA ASP A 217 4.78 21.18 13.95
C ASP A 217 4.60 22.65 14.34
N ALA A 218 4.42 23.55 13.36
CA ALA A 218 4.14 24.96 13.57
C ALA A 218 2.83 25.19 14.33
N ASN A 219 1.77 24.44 14.00
CA ASN A 219 0.49 24.44 14.71
C ASN A 219 0.68 24.10 16.18
N LEU A 220 1.45 23.06 16.50
CA LEU A 220 1.75 22.71 17.89
C LEU A 220 2.45 23.86 18.62
N MET A 221 3.49 24.45 18.02
CA MET A 221 4.23 25.56 18.64
C MET A 221 3.35 26.79 18.88
N ALA A 222 2.52 27.16 17.90
CA ALA A 222 1.62 28.30 18.01
C ALA A 222 0.55 28.08 19.09
N ARG A 223 0.00 26.87 19.22
CA ARG A 223 -0.96 26.53 20.28
C ARG A 223 -0.33 26.57 21.67
N LEU A 224 0.89 26.05 21.82
CA LEU A 224 1.65 26.16 23.07
C LEU A 224 1.97 27.61 23.41
N ALA A 225 2.24 28.45 22.41
CA ALA A 225 2.52 29.86 22.60
C ALA A 225 1.34 30.66 23.17
N LEU A 226 0.09 30.24 22.88
CA LEU A 226 -1.10 30.81 23.52
C LEU A 226 -1.12 30.59 25.04
N THR A 227 -0.36 29.61 25.55
CA THR A 227 -0.25 29.30 26.98
C THR A 227 1.03 29.88 27.60
N TYR A 228 2.16 29.79 26.90
CA TYR A 228 3.49 30.06 27.45
C TYR A 228 4.19 31.29 26.86
N GLY A 229 3.65 31.90 25.81
CA GLY A 229 4.42 32.84 24.96
C GLY A 229 5.44 32.08 24.11
N ALA A 230 6.51 32.75 23.65
CA ALA A 230 7.53 32.12 22.80
C ALA A 230 8.24 30.92 23.48
N PRO A 231 8.75 29.93 22.71
CA PRO A 231 9.42 28.76 23.28
C PRO A 231 10.74 29.15 23.97
N GLY A 232 11.09 28.41 25.03
CA GLY A 232 12.43 28.46 25.59
C GLY A 232 13.46 28.01 24.54
N SER A 233 14.57 28.74 24.42
CA SER A 233 15.60 28.41 23.43
C SER A 233 16.69 27.50 24.02
N LEU A 234 17.02 26.42 23.31
CA LEU A 234 18.17 25.57 23.60
C LEU A 234 19.36 25.85 22.66
N ALA A 235 19.33 26.96 21.91
CA ALA A 235 20.46 27.39 21.09
C ALA A 235 21.75 27.49 21.93
N GLY A 236 22.86 26.98 21.38
CA GLY A 236 24.15 26.92 22.06
C GLY A 236 24.26 25.87 23.18
N ARG A 237 23.16 25.24 23.60
CA ARG A 237 23.15 24.16 24.62
C ARG A 237 22.92 22.79 24.02
N LEU A 238 22.24 22.72 22.89
CA LEU A 238 21.94 21.50 22.14
C LEU A 238 22.11 21.80 20.64
N ARG A 239 22.78 20.90 19.92
CA ARG A 239 22.83 20.96 18.45
C ARG A 239 21.99 19.82 17.87
N VAL A 240 21.22 20.13 16.83
CA VAL A 240 20.28 19.21 16.19
C VAL A 240 20.65 19.16 14.71
N TYR A 241 21.15 18.03 14.22
CA TYR A 241 21.53 17.88 12.81
C TYR A 241 20.48 17.07 12.05
N HIS A 242 19.88 17.66 11.03
CA HIS A 242 18.92 17.00 10.14
C HIS A 242 19.64 16.37 8.94
N CYS A 243 19.39 15.10 8.65
CA CYS A 243 20.01 14.40 7.52
C CYS A 243 19.31 14.76 6.20
N GLU A 244 19.94 15.64 5.41
CA GLU A 244 19.39 16.13 4.15
C GLU A 244 19.00 14.98 3.17
N HIS A 245 17.79 15.06 2.61
CA HIS A 245 17.18 14.10 1.69
C HIS A 245 16.33 14.72 0.53
N THR A 246 16.48 16.00 0.20
CA THR A 246 15.73 16.71 -0.89
C THR A 246 16.30 16.53 -2.30
N ALA A 247 17.24 15.60 -2.50
CA ALA A 247 17.85 15.38 -3.82
C ALA A 247 16.87 14.86 -4.90
N ASP A 248 15.77 14.23 -4.49
CA ASP A 248 14.71 13.75 -5.38
C ASP A 248 13.41 14.52 -5.11
N THR A 249 12.66 14.84 -6.17
CA THR A 249 11.33 15.44 -6.02
C THR A 249 10.33 14.40 -5.51
N VAL A 250 10.17 14.34 -4.19
CA VAL A 250 9.09 13.59 -3.53
C VAL A 250 7.84 14.46 -3.40
N ALA A 251 6.66 13.84 -3.30
CA ALA A 251 5.37 14.54 -3.31
C ALA A 251 5.30 15.73 -2.32
N LYS A 252 5.86 15.56 -1.11
CA LYS A 252 5.91 16.59 -0.05
C LYS A 252 6.78 17.81 -0.40
N HIS A 253 7.75 17.66 -1.29
CA HIS A 253 8.65 18.74 -1.74
C HIS A 253 8.35 19.23 -3.16
N SER A 254 7.23 18.79 -3.76
CA SER A 254 6.82 19.28 -5.07
C SER A 254 6.22 20.70 -4.99
N ALA A 255 6.36 21.49 -6.05
CA ALA A 255 5.83 22.85 -6.11
C ALA A 255 4.29 22.90 -6.07
N GLY A 256 3.63 21.85 -6.58
CA GLY A 256 2.18 21.67 -6.58
C GLY A 256 1.68 20.76 -5.45
N ARG A 257 2.43 20.66 -4.35
CA ARG A 257 2.07 19.84 -3.19
C ARG A 257 0.74 20.30 -2.59
N ARG A 258 0.02 19.36 -1.99
CA ARG A 258 -1.07 19.68 -1.06
C ARG A 258 -0.44 19.95 0.30
N GLU A 259 -0.98 20.94 1.01
CA GLU A 259 -0.59 21.30 2.36
C GLU A 259 -1.81 21.83 3.13
N ASP A 260 -1.76 21.71 4.45
CA ASP A 260 -2.76 22.30 5.33
C ASP A 260 -2.57 23.84 5.41
N SER A 261 -3.65 24.59 5.61
CA SER A 261 -3.64 26.07 5.60
C SER A 261 -2.81 26.64 6.75
N PHE A 262 -1.74 27.39 6.44
CA PHE A 262 -0.94 28.05 7.47
C PHE A 262 -1.75 29.09 8.24
N GLU A 263 -2.62 29.84 7.55
CA GLU A 263 -3.46 30.84 8.18
C GLU A 263 -4.43 30.22 9.18
N ASP A 264 -5.12 29.14 8.79
CA ASP A 264 -6.15 28.52 9.63
C ASP A 264 -5.54 27.75 10.81
N PHE A 265 -4.42 27.08 10.58
CA PHE A 265 -3.81 26.20 11.58
C PHE A 265 -2.66 26.84 12.36
N VAL A 266 -2.14 28.02 11.99
CA VAL A 266 -1.02 28.64 12.72
C VAL A 266 -1.35 30.05 13.17
N THR A 267 -1.78 30.94 12.27
CA THR A 267 -1.94 32.36 12.63
C THR A 267 -3.31 32.72 13.21
N ASN A 268 -4.38 32.02 12.82
CA ASN A 268 -5.76 32.33 13.20
C ASN A 268 -6.34 31.34 14.22
N LEU A 269 -5.49 30.83 15.12
CA LEU A 269 -5.89 29.85 16.12
C LEU A 269 -6.90 30.43 17.14
N ALA A 270 -8.04 29.75 17.28
CA ALA A 270 -9.08 30.14 18.23
C ALA A 270 -8.75 29.85 19.71
N GLY A 271 -7.76 28.98 19.97
CA GLY A 271 -7.38 28.60 21.33
C GLY A 271 -6.31 27.49 21.37
N PRO A 272 -5.83 27.12 22.57
CA PRO A 272 -4.72 26.18 22.72
C PRO A 272 -5.13 24.72 22.49
N ILE A 273 -6.42 24.37 22.61
CA ILE A 273 -6.90 22.98 22.51
C ILE A 273 -7.02 22.58 21.03
N ALA A 274 -6.29 21.56 20.61
CA ALA A 274 -6.22 21.08 19.23
C ALA A 274 -7.51 20.34 18.81
N ASN A 275 -7.87 19.32 19.57
CA ASN A 275 -8.97 18.41 19.24
C ASN A 275 -10.22 18.65 20.11
N ALA A 276 -10.54 19.92 20.38
CA ALA A 276 -11.64 20.28 21.26
C ALA A 276 -12.96 19.60 20.87
N GLY A 277 -13.53 18.80 21.79
CA GLY A 277 -14.79 18.09 21.60
C GLY A 277 -14.75 16.91 20.62
N ARG A 278 -13.55 16.46 20.20
CA ARG A 278 -13.36 15.37 19.24
C ARG A 278 -12.51 14.24 19.85
N PRO A 279 -12.84 12.96 19.59
CA PRO A 279 -11.92 11.85 19.89
C PRO A 279 -10.60 12.07 19.13
N TRP A 280 -9.47 11.75 19.76
CA TRP A 280 -8.13 11.95 19.18
C TRP A 280 -7.16 10.85 19.62
N GLY A 281 -6.09 10.67 18.84
CA GLY A 281 -5.05 9.67 19.06
C GLY A 281 -5.57 8.25 18.91
N GLY A 282 -6.56 8.03 18.05
CA GLY A 282 -7.17 6.71 17.85
C GLY A 282 -7.96 6.20 19.06
N GLU A 283 -8.64 7.09 19.76
CA GLU A 283 -9.49 6.71 20.89
C GLU A 283 -10.50 5.61 20.52
N GLY A 284 -10.56 4.55 21.33
CA GLY A 284 -11.40 3.38 21.08
C GLY A 284 -10.80 2.36 20.10
N ILE A 285 -9.67 2.65 19.46
CA ILE A 285 -8.94 1.72 18.59
C ILE A 285 -7.86 1.00 19.40
N VAL A 286 -7.75 -0.31 19.20
CA VAL A 286 -6.69 -1.14 19.78
C VAL A 286 -5.58 -1.28 18.75
N PHE A 287 -4.37 -0.83 19.11
CA PHE A 287 -3.17 -0.95 18.29
C PHE A 287 -2.31 -2.13 18.74
N GLU A 288 -1.55 -2.70 17.80
CA GLU A 288 -0.49 -3.66 18.12
C GLU A 288 0.71 -2.85 18.65
N ILE A 289 1.14 -3.17 19.87
CA ILE A 289 2.22 -2.47 20.56
C ILE A 289 3.20 -3.50 21.09
N PHE A 290 4.48 -3.37 20.75
CA PHE A 290 5.51 -4.30 21.17
C PHE A 290 6.88 -3.62 21.31
N PRO A 291 7.73 -4.04 22.26
CA PRO A 291 9.14 -3.68 22.28
C PRO A 291 9.86 -4.25 21.05
N LEU A 292 10.77 -3.48 20.45
CA LEU A 292 11.55 -3.97 19.32
C LEU A 292 12.52 -5.08 19.72
N ALA A 293 13.19 -4.96 20.89
CA ALA A 293 14.06 -6.01 21.41
C ALA A 293 13.32 -7.31 21.78
N SER A 294 12.02 -7.23 22.09
CA SER A 294 11.19 -8.39 22.44
C SER A 294 10.36 -8.87 21.25
N THR A 295 10.80 -8.64 20.01
CA THR A 295 10.32 -9.44 18.88
C THR A 295 10.82 -10.89 19.04
N GLU A 296 10.42 -11.54 20.13
CA GLU A 296 10.03 -12.94 20.18
C GLU A 296 8.80 -13.09 19.27
N HIS A 297 8.93 -12.75 17.99
CA HIS A 297 8.08 -13.42 17.02
C HIS A 297 8.40 -14.90 17.21
N PRO A 298 7.39 -15.75 17.42
CA PRO A 298 7.65 -17.19 17.45
C PRO A 298 8.49 -17.49 16.22
N ASP A 299 9.68 -18.07 16.45
CA ASP A 299 10.69 -18.21 15.42
C ASP A 299 10.03 -18.88 14.23
N THR A 300 9.81 -18.11 13.17
CA THR A 300 9.02 -18.58 12.03
C THR A 300 9.75 -19.70 11.33
N ALA A 301 11.09 -19.67 11.32
CA ALA A 301 11.89 -20.76 10.80
C ALA A 301 11.76 -22.00 11.69
N GLU A 302 11.77 -21.87 13.01
CA GLU A 302 11.57 -22.99 13.94
C GLU A 302 10.16 -23.58 13.82
N ALA A 303 9.11 -22.75 13.77
CA ALA A 303 7.72 -23.19 13.62
C ALA A 303 7.52 -23.95 12.29
N VAL A 304 8.07 -23.42 11.19
CA VAL A 304 8.07 -24.09 9.88
C VAL A 304 8.86 -25.40 9.95
N ALA A 305 10.06 -25.39 10.53
CA ALA A 305 10.91 -26.59 10.65
C ALA A 305 10.22 -27.71 11.46
N ALA A 306 9.55 -27.35 12.56
CA ALA A 306 8.80 -28.29 13.39
C ALA A 306 7.63 -28.94 12.63
N VAL A 307 7.01 -28.24 11.68
CA VAL A 307 5.94 -28.77 10.83
C VAL A 307 6.50 -29.61 9.68
N ILE A 308 7.58 -29.17 9.04
CA ILE A 308 8.29 -29.94 8.00
C ILE A 308 8.82 -31.27 8.58
N GLY A 309 9.28 -31.26 9.83
CA GLY A 309 9.73 -32.41 10.59
C GLY A 309 11.22 -32.73 10.39
N GLY A 310 11.64 -33.03 9.16
CA GLY A 310 13.01 -33.49 8.88
C GLY A 310 13.70 -32.74 7.73
N PRO A 311 15.05 -32.75 7.68
CA PRO A 311 15.80 -32.12 6.60
C PRO A 311 15.54 -32.80 5.25
N SER A 312 15.71 -32.05 4.17
CA SER A 312 15.63 -32.62 2.83
C SER A 312 16.73 -33.66 2.60
N ARG A 313 16.42 -34.73 1.87
CA ARG A 313 17.39 -35.78 1.48
C ARG A 313 18.25 -35.41 0.27
N GLY A 314 17.98 -34.26 -0.35
CA GLY A 314 18.70 -33.76 -1.52
C GLY A 314 18.07 -32.46 -2.05
N PRO A 315 18.63 -31.86 -3.11
CA PRO A 315 18.00 -30.72 -3.76
C PRO A 315 16.67 -31.12 -4.42
N TYR A 316 15.70 -30.21 -4.41
CA TYR A 316 14.48 -30.36 -5.21
C TYR A 316 14.79 -30.09 -6.67
N LEU A 317 14.42 -31.02 -7.56
CA LEU A 317 14.58 -30.87 -9.00
C LEU A 317 13.24 -30.51 -9.63
N ALA A 318 13.24 -29.46 -10.45
CA ALA A 318 12.10 -29.09 -11.27
C ALA A 318 12.59 -28.48 -12.59
N VAL A 319 11.97 -28.91 -13.69
CA VAL A 319 12.20 -28.40 -15.04
C VAL A 319 10.87 -27.86 -15.53
N TYR A 320 10.85 -26.64 -16.07
CA TYR A 320 9.67 -26.09 -16.70
C TYR A 320 9.90 -25.86 -18.21
N GLY A 321 8.96 -26.32 -19.02
CA GLY A 321 8.96 -26.26 -20.48
C GLY A 321 7.59 -26.70 -21.04
N PRO A 322 7.40 -26.75 -22.36
CA PRO A 322 6.09 -27.07 -22.95
C PRO A 322 5.47 -28.35 -22.39
N GLU A 323 6.26 -29.40 -22.16
CA GLU A 323 5.81 -30.70 -21.65
C GLU A 323 5.37 -30.67 -20.18
N SER A 324 5.87 -29.72 -19.39
CA SER A 324 5.56 -29.62 -17.95
C SER A 324 4.49 -28.58 -17.65
N PHE A 325 3.86 -27.98 -18.67
CA PHE A 325 2.80 -26.99 -18.48
C PHE A 325 1.62 -27.63 -17.74
N ASP A 326 1.15 -26.99 -16.66
CA ASP A 326 0.20 -27.54 -15.67
C ASP A 326 0.68 -28.79 -14.90
N GLN A 327 1.85 -29.35 -15.22
CA GLN A 327 2.33 -30.64 -14.70
C GLN A 327 3.56 -30.49 -13.81
N VAL A 328 3.76 -29.30 -13.25
CA VAL A 328 4.98 -29.03 -12.52
C VAL A 328 4.95 -29.72 -11.14
N PRO A 329 6.03 -30.43 -10.73
CA PRO A 329 6.06 -31.10 -9.44
C PRO A 329 5.80 -30.15 -8.27
N ARG A 330 4.93 -30.59 -7.36
CA ARG A 330 4.60 -29.92 -6.10
C ARG A 330 5.56 -30.37 -5.01
N HIS A 331 6.03 -29.42 -4.20
CA HIS A 331 6.99 -29.68 -3.13
C HIS A 331 6.51 -29.01 -1.84
N GLU A 332 5.57 -29.65 -1.13
CA GLU A 332 4.79 -28.96 -0.10
C GLU A 332 5.61 -28.48 1.10
N ALA A 333 6.59 -29.28 1.55
CA ALA A 333 7.51 -28.85 2.61
C ALA A 333 8.30 -27.58 2.21
N ARG A 334 8.69 -27.47 0.94
CA ARG A 334 9.40 -26.32 0.39
C ARG A 334 8.47 -25.13 0.21
N ASN A 335 7.27 -25.36 -0.33
CA ASN A 335 6.28 -24.32 -0.57
C ASN A 335 5.81 -23.68 0.73
N LEU A 336 5.67 -24.47 1.81
CA LEU A 336 5.33 -23.97 3.14
C LEU A 336 6.24 -22.82 3.56
N THR A 337 7.56 -22.94 3.39
CA THR A 337 8.51 -21.88 3.76
C THR A 337 8.20 -20.57 3.03
N PHE A 338 7.93 -20.62 1.72
CA PHE A 338 7.63 -19.41 0.95
C PHE A 338 6.24 -18.86 1.24
N VAL A 339 5.26 -19.72 1.53
CA VAL A 339 3.93 -19.26 1.97
C VAL A 339 4.06 -18.53 3.31
N MET A 340 4.76 -19.12 4.27
CA MET A 340 4.94 -18.51 5.59
C MET A 340 5.77 -17.22 5.55
N ASP A 341 6.75 -17.12 4.65
CA ASP A 341 7.47 -15.86 4.35
C ASP A 341 6.53 -14.71 3.95
N ARG A 342 5.36 -15.00 3.37
CA ARG A 342 4.36 -13.98 3.04
C ARG A 342 3.35 -13.72 4.15
N LEU A 343 3.16 -14.67 5.05
CA LEU A 343 2.15 -14.59 6.11
C LEU A 343 2.71 -14.08 7.45
N PHE A 344 4.00 -14.24 7.70
CA PHE A 344 4.58 -13.90 9.00
C PHE A 344 4.37 -12.44 9.46
N PRO A 345 4.33 -11.41 8.57
CA PRO A 345 4.15 -10.01 8.99
C PRO A 345 2.68 -9.66 9.31
N LEU A 346 1.74 -10.55 8.98
CA LEU A 346 0.32 -10.33 9.20
C LEU A 346 -0.02 -10.31 10.70
N SER A 347 -1.10 -9.61 11.03
CA SER A 347 -1.66 -9.64 12.38
C SER A 347 -2.05 -11.06 12.76
N ARG A 348 -1.85 -11.46 14.01
CA ARG A 348 -2.25 -12.79 14.50
C ARG A 348 -3.77 -12.99 14.50
N SER A 349 -4.54 -11.89 14.43
CA SER A 349 -5.98 -11.91 14.20
C SER A 349 -6.37 -11.82 12.73
N ALA A 350 -5.44 -11.95 11.78
CA ALA A 350 -5.77 -11.92 10.36
C ALA A 350 -6.61 -13.14 10.00
N ARG A 351 -7.65 -12.92 9.21
CA ARG A 351 -8.51 -13.97 8.64
C ARG A 351 -7.99 -14.35 7.28
N LEU A 352 -7.48 -15.56 7.17
CA LEU A 352 -6.95 -16.10 5.94
C LEU A 352 -7.99 -17.04 5.34
N ILE A 353 -8.19 -16.96 4.03
CA ILE A 353 -9.05 -17.88 3.31
C ILE A 353 -8.22 -18.71 2.34
N TRP A 354 -8.59 -19.99 2.21
CA TRP A 354 -7.97 -20.93 1.28
C TRP A 354 -8.92 -21.27 0.15
N ILE A 355 -8.46 -21.07 -1.08
CA ILE A 355 -9.11 -21.55 -2.31
C ILE A 355 -8.19 -22.64 -2.88
N GLY A 356 -8.69 -23.86 -3.00
CA GLY A 356 -7.90 -25.03 -3.41
C GLY A 356 -8.24 -26.28 -2.60
N GLY A 357 -7.63 -27.41 -2.96
CA GLY A 357 -7.90 -28.70 -2.31
C GLY A 357 -7.44 -28.75 -0.83
N ALA A 358 -8.05 -29.65 -0.05
CA ALA A 358 -7.68 -29.95 1.34
C ALA A 358 -6.41 -30.83 1.44
N GLY A 359 -5.36 -30.43 0.73
CA GLY A 359 -4.12 -31.18 0.60
C GLY A 359 -3.15 -31.01 1.77
N GLU A 360 -2.02 -31.69 1.68
CA GLU A 360 -0.94 -31.67 2.68
C GLU A 360 -0.44 -30.24 2.98
N LEU A 361 -0.34 -29.38 1.97
CA LEU A 361 0.11 -28.00 2.16
C LEU A 361 -0.85 -27.19 3.04
N ARG A 362 -2.16 -27.29 2.81
CA ARG A 362 -3.18 -26.60 3.62
C ARG A 362 -3.03 -26.96 5.10
N ALA A 363 -2.93 -28.25 5.39
CA ALA A 363 -2.77 -28.75 6.75
C ALA A 363 -1.48 -28.25 7.41
N ARG A 364 -0.37 -28.20 6.65
CA ARG A 364 0.91 -27.67 7.14
C ARG A 364 0.85 -26.17 7.40
N VAL A 365 0.20 -25.40 6.52
CA VAL A 365 -0.01 -23.95 6.73
C VAL A 365 -0.82 -23.73 8.00
N GLU A 366 -1.95 -24.42 8.17
CA GLU A 366 -2.80 -24.32 9.35
C GLU A 366 -2.05 -24.68 10.65
N GLN A 367 -1.30 -25.79 10.64
CA GLN A 367 -0.48 -26.20 11.79
C GLN A 367 0.58 -25.14 12.13
N THR A 368 1.20 -24.53 11.11
CA THR A 368 2.22 -23.49 11.33
C THR A 368 1.58 -22.22 11.87
N LEU A 369 0.45 -21.79 11.33
CA LEU A 369 -0.31 -20.63 11.81
C LEU A 369 -0.68 -20.79 13.29
N ALA A 370 -1.17 -21.96 13.69
CA ALA A 370 -1.47 -22.25 15.09
C ALA A 370 -0.23 -22.13 16.00
N ARG A 371 0.94 -22.62 15.54
CA ARG A 371 2.22 -22.49 16.27
C ARG A 371 2.68 -21.04 16.38
N LEU A 372 2.41 -20.22 15.38
CA LEU A 372 2.71 -18.79 15.38
C LEU A 372 1.70 -17.94 16.17
N GLY A 373 0.68 -18.59 16.75
CA GLY A 373 -0.33 -17.93 17.59
C GLY A 373 -1.42 -17.19 16.81
N PHE A 374 -1.67 -17.55 15.55
CA PHE A 374 -2.85 -17.04 14.84
C PHE A 374 -4.13 -17.55 15.52
N VAL A 375 -5.07 -16.64 15.78
CA VAL A 375 -6.27 -16.93 16.58
C VAL A 375 -7.47 -17.39 15.76
N HIS A 376 -7.36 -17.31 14.43
CA HIS A 376 -8.40 -17.77 13.51
C HIS A 376 -7.90 -18.97 12.72
N PRO A 377 -8.75 -20.00 12.53
CA PRO A 377 -8.42 -21.09 11.63
C PRO A 377 -8.36 -20.58 10.18
N LEU A 378 -7.75 -21.38 9.31
CA LEU A 378 -7.76 -21.12 7.88
C LEU A 378 -9.16 -21.38 7.33
N LEU A 379 -9.84 -20.33 6.87
CA LEU A 379 -11.23 -20.37 6.45
C LEU A 379 -11.37 -21.04 5.08
N ASP A 380 -12.47 -21.74 4.86
CA ASP A 380 -12.80 -22.27 3.54
C ASP A 380 -13.53 -21.22 2.71
N ALA A 381 -13.22 -21.12 1.41
CA ALA A 381 -13.94 -20.23 0.51
C ALA A 381 -15.42 -20.59 0.32
N ALA A 382 -15.80 -21.84 0.63
CA ALA A 382 -17.20 -22.26 0.65
C ALA A 382 -17.98 -21.76 1.89
N ASP A 383 -17.30 -21.33 2.96
CA ASP A 383 -17.96 -20.93 4.20
C ASP A 383 -18.73 -19.60 4.02
N PRO A 384 -20.01 -19.52 4.44
CA PRO A 384 -20.80 -18.31 4.30
C PRO A 384 -20.13 -17.09 4.97
N GLY A 385 -19.87 -16.05 4.18
CA GLY A 385 -19.27 -14.81 4.65
C GLY A 385 -17.75 -14.83 4.85
N ALA A 386 -17.07 -15.98 4.69
CA ALA A 386 -15.61 -16.07 4.80
C ALA A 386 -14.92 -15.15 3.78
N MET A 387 -15.38 -15.16 2.53
CA MET A 387 -14.86 -14.28 1.48
C MET A 387 -15.07 -12.80 1.78
N ALA A 388 -16.08 -12.39 2.57
CA ALA A 388 -16.26 -10.98 2.94
C ALA A 388 -15.36 -10.59 4.13
N ALA A 389 -15.10 -11.53 5.04
CA ALA A 389 -14.35 -11.31 6.27
C ALA A 389 -12.82 -11.50 6.13
N ALA A 390 -12.35 -12.09 5.03
CA ALA A 390 -10.93 -12.38 4.83
C ALA A 390 -10.08 -11.11 4.63
N ASP A 391 -8.89 -11.11 5.23
CA ASP A 391 -7.86 -10.09 5.06
C ASP A 391 -6.91 -10.44 3.90
N LEU A 392 -6.68 -11.74 3.65
CA LEU A 392 -5.80 -12.26 2.61
C LEU A 392 -6.34 -13.58 2.05
N VAL A 393 -6.10 -13.82 0.75
CA VAL A 393 -6.54 -15.01 0.02
C VAL A 393 -5.32 -15.84 -0.40
N LEU A 394 -5.31 -17.12 0.01
CA LEU A 394 -4.37 -18.13 -0.47
C LEU A 394 -5.05 -18.93 -1.58
N LEU A 395 -4.47 -18.93 -2.78
CA LEU A 395 -5.01 -19.61 -3.95
C LEU A 395 -4.07 -20.74 -4.37
N ASP A 396 -4.30 -21.95 -3.88
CA ASP A 396 -3.47 -23.10 -4.22
C ASP A 396 -3.98 -23.80 -5.47
N ASN A 397 -3.20 -23.70 -6.55
CA ASN A 397 -3.53 -24.31 -7.83
C ASN A 397 -3.80 -25.81 -7.66
N ALA A 398 -4.83 -26.34 -8.31
CA ALA A 398 -5.12 -27.76 -8.25
C ALA A 398 -3.96 -28.59 -8.85
N PRO A 399 -3.64 -29.78 -8.32
CA PRO A 399 -2.66 -30.65 -8.93
C PRO A 399 -3.15 -31.16 -10.30
N ALA A 400 -2.24 -31.59 -11.16
CA ALA A 400 -2.55 -32.01 -12.54
C ALA A 400 -3.53 -33.21 -12.62
N ASP A 401 -3.54 -34.03 -11.58
CA ASP A 401 -4.37 -35.23 -11.41
C ASP A 401 -5.64 -34.99 -10.58
N ALA A 402 -5.97 -33.72 -10.27
CA ALA A 402 -7.20 -33.37 -9.57
C ALA A 402 -8.45 -33.86 -10.32
N ALA A 403 -9.47 -34.27 -9.56
CA ALA A 403 -10.73 -34.71 -10.17
C ALA A 403 -11.44 -33.52 -10.83
N GLN A 404 -12.21 -33.78 -11.89
CA GLN A 404 -12.94 -32.72 -12.62
C GLN A 404 -13.89 -31.91 -11.70
N ASP A 405 -14.52 -32.58 -10.74
CA ASP A 405 -15.40 -31.92 -9.77
C ASP A 405 -14.61 -30.99 -8.81
N GLU A 406 -13.38 -31.37 -8.43
CA GLU A 406 -12.50 -30.52 -7.60
C GLU A 406 -12.06 -29.27 -8.36
N VAL A 407 -11.72 -29.43 -9.65
CA VAL A 407 -11.39 -28.29 -10.52
C VAL A 407 -12.58 -27.36 -10.67
N ALA A 408 -13.79 -27.90 -10.88
CA ALA A 408 -15.00 -27.09 -11.00
C ALA A 408 -15.31 -26.30 -9.72
N VAL A 409 -15.15 -26.91 -8.53
CA VAL A 409 -15.32 -26.21 -7.24
C VAL A 409 -14.27 -25.10 -7.08
N PHE A 410 -13.01 -25.39 -7.38
CA PHE A 410 -11.92 -24.41 -7.33
C PHE A 410 -12.22 -23.19 -8.23
N GLU A 411 -12.67 -23.45 -9.45
CA GLU A 411 -13.04 -22.42 -10.41
C GLU A 411 -14.24 -21.57 -9.97
N GLN A 412 -15.25 -22.19 -9.36
CA GLN A 412 -16.38 -21.48 -8.76
C GLN A 412 -15.93 -20.56 -7.62
N GLN A 413 -14.99 -21.00 -6.79
CA GLN A 413 -14.44 -20.19 -5.69
C GLN A 413 -13.61 -19.00 -6.21
N ILE A 414 -12.88 -19.16 -7.32
CA ILE A 414 -12.19 -18.04 -7.99
C ILE A 414 -13.19 -17.01 -8.52
N GLU A 415 -14.30 -17.46 -9.12
CA GLU A 415 -15.34 -16.54 -9.59
C GLU A 415 -15.94 -15.73 -8.43
N ALA A 416 -16.20 -16.37 -7.30
CA ALA A 416 -16.65 -15.69 -6.08
C ALA A 416 -15.61 -14.69 -5.55
N LEU A 417 -14.32 -15.01 -5.63
CA LEU A 417 -13.23 -14.09 -5.30
C LEU A 417 -13.25 -12.84 -6.20
N LEU A 418 -13.34 -13.03 -7.52
CA LEU A 418 -13.36 -11.91 -8.47
C LEU A 418 -14.54 -10.97 -8.20
N GLN A 419 -15.73 -11.53 -7.94
CA GLN A 419 -16.92 -10.76 -7.63
C GLN A 419 -16.77 -9.99 -6.31
N ALA A 420 -16.26 -10.65 -5.26
CA ALA A 420 -16.05 -10.00 -3.97
C ALA A 420 -15.01 -8.87 -4.04
N GLU A 421 -13.93 -9.05 -4.81
CA GLU A 421 -12.93 -8.00 -5.03
C GLU A 421 -13.48 -6.85 -5.89
N ALA A 422 -14.28 -7.13 -6.91
CA ALA A 422 -14.95 -6.10 -7.70
C ALA A 422 -15.86 -5.22 -6.82
N GLU A 423 -16.70 -5.83 -5.96
CA GLU A 423 -17.56 -5.10 -5.02
C GLU A 423 -16.79 -4.29 -3.97
N ARG A 424 -15.56 -4.68 -3.66
CA ARG A 424 -14.66 -3.88 -2.79
C ARG A 424 -14.14 -2.66 -3.53
N LEU A 425 -13.69 -2.82 -4.77
CA LEU A 425 -13.20 -1.72 -5.60
C LEU A 425 -14.31 -0.70 -5.90
N GLU A 426 -15.53 -1.15 -6.16
CA GLU A 426 -16.72 -0.28 -6.34
C GLU A 426 -16.99 0.58 -5.09
N ARG A 427 -16.64 0.09 -3.90
CA ARG A 427 -16.73 0.83 -2.64
C ARG A 427 -15.46 1.61 -2.29
N ALA A 428 -14.55 1.78 -3.25
CA ALA A 428 -13.23 2.40 -3.07
C ALA A 428 -12.37 1.76 -1.96
N ALA A 429 -12.64 0.49 -1.62
CA ALA A 429 -11.81 -0.26 -0.69
C ALA A 429 -10.57 -0.80 -1.41
N GLN A 430 -9.45 -0.89 -0.69
CA GLN A 430 -8.24 -1.49 -1.26
C GLN A 430 -8.46 -2.97 -1.60
N PRO A 431 -7.96 -3.44 -2.76
CA PRO A 431 -8.00 -4.84 -3.12
C PRO A 431 -7.17 -5.64 -2.12
N ARG A 432 -7.63 -6.84 -1.81
CA ARG A 432 -6.90 -7.76 -0.93
C ARG A 432 -5.76 -8.41 -1.68
N GLN A 433 -4.73 -8.75 -0.93
CA GLN A 433 -3.64 -9.54 -1.47
C GLN A 433 -4.13 -10.97 -1.74
N VAL A 434 -3.85 -11.45 -2.94
CA VAL A 434 -3.98 -12.85 -3.33
C VAL A 434 -2.58 -13.41 -3.45
N ILE A 435 -2.31 -14.52 -2.78
CA ILE A 435 -1.06 -15.28 -2.96
C ILE A 435 -1.43 -16.57 -3.67
N ALA A 436 -1.18 -16.63 -4.97
CA ALA A 436 -1.36 -17.87 -5.69
C ALA A 436 -0.14 -18.78 -5.53
N ILE A 437 -0.40 -20.02 -5.15
CA ILE A 437 0.57 -21.06 -4.82
C ILE A 437 0.53 -22.11 -5.93
N ASN A 438 1.69 -22.63 -6.31
CA ASN A 438 1.82 -23.60 -7.41
C ASN A 438 1.22 -23.10 -8.74
N ALA A 439 1.14 -21.78 -8.92
CA ALA A 439 0.54 -21.15 -10.09
C ALA A 439 1.51 -21.02 -11.27
N ILE A 440 2.83 -21.04 -11.01
CA ILE A 440 3.83 -20.75 -12.05
C ILE A 440 3.85 -21.86 -13.11
N HIS A 441 3.88 -21.45 -14.38
CA HIS A 441 3.89 -22.29 -15.55
C HIS A 441 2.61 -23.15 -15.66
N SER A 442 1.47 -22.51 -15.44
CA SER A 442 0.15 -23.13 -15.49
C SER A 442 -0.92 -22.20 -16.09
N ARG A 443 -2.09 -22.74 -16.42
CA ARG A 443 -3.27 -21.96 -16.85
C ARG A 443 -3.70 -20.95 -15.79
N LEU A 444 -3.48 -21.25 -14.51
CA LEU A 444 -3.77 -20.33 -13.43
C LEU A 444 -2.88 -19.09 -13.50
N GLU A 445 -1.59 -19.20 -13.81
CA GLU A 445 -0.73 -18.02 -13.99
C GLU A 445 -1.19 -17.16 -15.17
N THR A 446 -1.58 -17.77 -16.29
CA THR A 446 -2.14 -17.02 -17.43
C THR A 446 -3.40 -16.24 -17.00
N PHE A 447 -4.30 -16.90 -16.27
CA PHE A 447 -5.48 -16.27 -15.71
C PHE A 447 -5.12 -15.10 -14.77
N LEU A 448 -4.17 -15.31 -13.86
CA LEU A 448 -3.75 -14.30 -12.89
C LEU A 448 -3.16 -13.06 -13.58
N ILE A 449 -2.28 -13.24 -14.57
CA ILE A 449 -1.66 -12.13 -15.33
C ILE A 449 -2.74 -11.28 -16.02
N GLU A 450 -3.81 -11.93 -16.46
CA GLU A 450 -4.94 -11.26 -17.07
C GLU A 450 -5.68 -10.38 -16.04
N TRP A 451 -6.10 -10.98 -14.93
CA TRP A 451 -7.07 -10.37 -14.00
C TRP A 451 -6.45 -9.55 -12.86
N PHE A 452 -5.18 -9.77 -12.58
CA PHE A 452 -4.49 -9.20 -11.44
C PHE A 452 -3.23 -8.46 -11.86
N ASP A 453 -2.81 -7.52 -11.02
CA ASP A 453 -1.46 -6.97 -11.04
C ASP A 453 -0.54 -7.92 -10.29
N VAL A 454 0.09 -8.81 -11.07
CA VAL A 454 0.87 -9.94 -10.56
C VAL A 454 2.35 -9.60 -10.46
N VAL A 455 2.95 -9.94 -9.33
CA VAL A 455 4.42 -9.96 -9.18
C VAL A 455 4.96 -11.23 -9.81
N LEU A 456 5.60 -11.10 -10.98
CA LEU A 456 6.27 -12.20 -11.69
C LEU A 456 7.59 -12.56 -10.98
N SER A 457 7.47 -13.34 -9.90
CA SER A 457 8.64 -13.84 -9.18
C SER A 457 9.29 -15.03 -9.90
N PRO A 458 10.58 -15.33 -9.63
CA PRO A 458 11.23 -16.50 -10.20
C PRO A 458 10.46 -17.80 -9.89
N PHE A 459 10.56 -18.77 -10.80
CA PHE A 459 9.94 -20.09 -10.65
C PHE A 459 10.24 -20.75 -9.29
N THR A 460 11.41 -20.48 -8.72
CA THR A 460 11.83 -20.99 -7.42
C THR A 460 10.93 -20.56 -6.27
N THR A 461 10.13 -19.49 -6.32
CA THR A 461 9.24 -19.20 -5.19
C THR A 461 8.00 -20.10 -5.21
N ARG A 462 7.56 -20.53 -6.39
CA ARG A 462 6.23 -21.16 -6.65
C ARG A 462 5.04 -20.25 -6.34
N LEU A 463 5.28 -18.98 -6.08
CA LEU A 463 4.26 -18.02 -5.66
C LEU A 463 4.03 -16.91 -6.69
N ARG A 464 2.79 -16.44 -6.75
CA ARG A 464 2.38 -15.24 -7.47
C ARG A 464 1.57 -14.36 -6.54
N PRO A 465 2.23 -13.44 -5.80
CA PRO A 465 1.53 -12.34 -5.13
C PRO A 465 0.83 -11.48 -6.18
N ALA A 466 -0.42 -11.12 -5.91
CA ALA A 466 -1.30 -10.49 -6.87
C ALA A 466 -2.32 -9.58 -6.16
N LEU A 467 -2.72 -8.50 -6.83
CA LEU A 467 -3.82 -7.61 -6.42
C LEU A 467 -4.80 -7.53 -7.58
N LEU A 468 -6.11 -7.56 -7.31
CA LEU A 468 -7.09 -7.49 -8.40
C LEU A 468 -6.89 -6.17 -9.17
N ARG A 469 -6.75 -6.26 -10.49
CA ARG A 469 -6.74 -5.09 -11.36
C ARG A 469 -8.16 -4.54 -11.46
N HIS A 470 -8.34 -3.22 -11.54
CA HIS A 470 -9.66 -2.62 -11.72
C HIS A 470 -10.42 -3.30 -12.88
N PRO A 471 -11.57 -3.96 -12.61
CA PRO A 471 -12.37 -4.60 -13.66
C PRO A 471 -12.80 -3.62 -14.74
N GLU A 472 -12.96 -2.35 -14.37
CA GLU A 472 -13.32 -1.26 -15.27
C GLU A 472 -12.28 -1.01 -16.38
N ALA A 473 -11.01 -1.38 -16.18
CA ALA A 473 -9.99 -1.30 -17.23
C ALA A 473 -10.29 -2.22 -18.43
N ARG A 474 -11.28 -3.11 -18.32
CA ARG A 474 -11.72 -4.04 -19.37
C ARG A 474 -13.00 -3.62 -20.07
N ILE A 475 -13.71 -2.62 -19.54
CA ILE A 475 -14.90 -2.01 -20.16
C ILE A 475 -14.52 -0.59 -20.62
N GLY A 476 -15.43 0.13 -21.27
CA GLY A 476 -15.16 1.41 -21.91
C GLY A 476 -14.96 1.26 -23.41
N SER A 477 -14.17 2.15 -24.02
CA SER A 477 -13.96 2.15 -25.47
C SER A 477 -13.07 0.98 -25.90
N TRP A 478 -13.60 0.14 -26.79
CA TRP A 478 -12.92 -1.01 -27.38
C TRP A 478 -12.44 -0.74 -28.81
N LEU A 479 -12.84 0.38 -29.40
CA LEU A 479 -12.63 0.69 -30.82
C LEU A 479 -11.16 0.54 -31.25
N GLY A 480 -10.23 1.02 -30.42
CA GLY A 480 -8.79 0.96 -30.70
C GLY A 480 -8.22 -0.47 -30.80
N ASP A 481 -8.82 -1.42 -30.08
CA ASP A 481 -8.35 -2.80 -29.95
C ASP A 481 -9.04 -3.77 -30.93
N LEU A 482 -9.98 -3.28 -31.74
CA LEU A 482 -10.72 -4.10 -32.69
C LEU A 482 -9.83 -4.54 -33.86
N SER A 483 -10.03 -5.79 -34.27
CA SER A 483 -9.51 -6.31 -35.52
C SER A 483 -10.45 -5.91 -36.66
N VAL A 484 -9.88 -5.48 -37.78
CA VAL A 484 -10.65 -5.08 -38.96
C VAL A 484 -10.96 -6.31 -39.80
N GLY A 485 -12.23 -6.48 -40.18
CA GLY A 485 -12.66 -7.55 -41.08
C GLY A 485 -12.60 -7.17 -42.56
N ASP A 486 -12.95 -8.10 -43.45
CA ASP A 486 -12.83 -7.90 -44.90
C ASP A 486 -13.65 -6.72 -45.45
N ALA A 487 -14.81 -6.45 -44.81
CA ALA A 487 -15.69 -5.34 -45.14
C ALA A 487 -15.34 -4.04 -44.39
N GLY A 488 -14.26 -4.04 -43.60
CA GLY A 488 -13.76 -2.88 -42.87
C GLY A 488 -12.45 -2.32 -43.44
N ALA A 489 -12.16 -1.07 -43.11
CA ALA A 489 -10.83 -0.48 -43.28
C ALA A 489 -10.54 0.48 -42.12
N ARG A 490 -9.40 0.34 -41.45
CA ARG A 490 -8.95 1.33 -40.46
C ARG A 490 -8.75 2.67 -41.18
N ALA A 491 -9.33 3.75 -40.64
CA ALA A 491 -9.11 5.10 -41.16
C ALA A 491 -7.65 5.54 -40.94
N GLN A 492 -7.21 6.58 -41.65
CA GLN A 492 -5.82 7.06 -41.61
C GLN A 492 -5.39 7.60 -40.23
N ASP A 493 -6.34 8.03 -39.41
CA ASP A 493 -6.11 8.45 -38.02
C ASP A 493 -5.87 7.26 -37.06
N GLY A 494 -6.13 6.02 -37.52
CA GLY A 494 -5.97 4.81 -36.73
C GLY A 494 -7.06 4.57 -35.68
N GLU A 495 -8.03 5.48 -35.53
CA GLU A 495 -9.07 5.37 -34.50
C GLU A 495 -10.40 4.84 -35.08
N ALA A 496 -10.83 5.29 -36.25
CA ALA A 496 -12.11 4.88 -36.82
C ALA A 496 -12.01 3.66 -37.76
N ILE A 497 -13.13 2.97 -37.98
CA ILE A 497 -13.24 1.85 -38.93
C ILE A 497 -14.29 2.15 -39.99
N ALA A 498 -13.85 2.37 -41.23
CA ALA A 498 -14.71 2.59 -42.38
C ALA A 498 -15.38 1.28 -42.82
N ILE A 499 -16.66 1.37 -43.17
CA ILE A 499 -17.51 0.31 -43.73
C ILE A 499 -17.39 0.37 -45.26
N ARG A 500 -16.83 -0.67 -45.88
CA ARG A 500 -16.58 -0.70 -47.32
C ARG A 500 -17.84 -1.01 -48.10
N ARG A 501 -18.19 -0.13 -49.04
CA ARG A 501 -19.24 -0.38 -50.02
C ARG A 501 -18.89 -1.55 -50.95
N GLY A 502 -19.89 -2.38 -51.27
CA GLY A 502 -19.78 -3.50 -52.20
C GLY A 502 -19.10 -4.74 -51.62
N VAL A 503 -18.72 -4.72 -50.34
CA VAL A 503 -18.09 -5.85 -49.65
C VAL A 503 -19.03 -6.33 -48.55
N CYS A 504 -19.54 -7.55 -48.71
CA CYS A 504 -20.35 -8.23 -47.72
C CYS A 504 -19.43 -8.99 -46.76
N GLY A 505 -19.61 -8.84 -45.45
CA GLY A 505 -18.75 -9.46 -44.46
C GLY A 505 -18.63 -8.68 -43.16
N HIS A 506 -17.68 -9.09 -42.31
CA HIS A 506 -17.37 -8.39 -41.07
C HIS A 506 -16.67 -7.06 -41.35
N VAL A 507 -17.19 -5.99 -40.76
CA VAL A 507 -16.53 -4.69 -40.67
C VAL A 507 -15.42 -4.78 -39.62
N PHE A 508 -15.73 -5.34 -38.46
CA PHE A 508 -14.76 -5.59 -37.39
C PHE A 508 -15.14 -6.79 -36.54
N TYR A 509 -14.19 -7.27 -35.75
CA TYR A 509 -14.40 -8.26 -34.69
C TYR A 509 -13.40 -8.06 -33.52
N GLY A 510 -13.76 -8.57 -32.35
CA GLY A 510 -12.95 -8.46 -31.12
C GLY A 510 -13.38 -7.27 -30.25
N PRO A 511 -12.44 -6.67 -29.49
CA PRO A 511 -11.29 -7.37 -28.92
C PRO A 511 -11.76 -8.62 -28.17
N TYR A 512 -10.83 -9.55 -27.94
CA TYR A 512 -11.10 -10.74 -27.15
C TYR A 512 -10.89 -10.42 -25.67
N ARG A 513 -11.97 -10.07 -24.97
CA ARG A 513 -11.93 -9.66 -23.55
C ARG A 513 -12.71 -10.64 -22.68
N ARG A 514 -12.10 -11.10 -21.58
CA ARG A 514 -12.86 -11.80 -20.54
C ARG A 514 -13.55 -10.78 -19.65
N LEU A 515 -14.86 -10.93 -19.50
CA LEU A 515 -15.73 -10.10 -18.66
C LEU A 515 -16.19 -10.92 -17.45
N LEU A 516 -16.47 -10.25 -16.34
CA LEU A 516 -17.08 -10.89 -15.17
C LEU A 516 -18.51 -11.29 -15.50
N THR A 517 -19.05 -12.26 -14.78
CA THR A 517 -20.47 -12.58 -14.84
C THR A 517 -21.32 -11.34 -14.54
N GLY A 518 -22.37 -11.13 -15.34
CA GLY A 518 -23.25 -9.98 -15.16
C GLY A 518 -23.93 -9.51 -16.44
N LYS A 519 -24.65 -8.40 -16.31
CA LYS A 519 -25.34 -7.72 -17.42
C LYS A 519 -24.46 -6.60 -17.95
N TYR A 520 -24.42 -6.48 -19.27
CA TYR A 520 -23.61 -5.50 -19.98
C TYR A 520 -24.41 -4.87 -21.12
N GLY A 521 -24.03 -3.65 -21.48
CA GLY A 521 -24.43 -2.98 -22.70
C GLY A 521 -23.25 -2.85 -23.65
N ALA A 522 -23.45 -3.17 -24.93
CA ALA A 522 -22.53 -2.85 -26.01
C ALA A 522 -23.17 -1.80 -26.90
N ARG A 523 -22.51 -0.64 -27.05
CA ARG A 523 -22.93 0.46 -27.89
C ARG A 523 -21.93 0.65 -29.01
N VAL A 524 -22.41 0.63 -30.25
CA VAL A 524 -21.62 0.90 -31.45
C VAL A 524 -22.19 2.15 -32.11
N GLU A 525 -21.32 3.10 -32.42
CA GLU A 525 -21.68 4.38 -33.02
C GLU A 525 -21.07 4.47 -34.41
N TRP A 526 -21.84 5.02 -35.35
CA TRP A 526 -21.40 5.20 -36.72
C TRP A 526 -21.99 6.45 -37.36
N VAL A 527 -21.31 6.92 -38.39
CA VAL A 527 -21.73 8.01 -39.26
C VAL A 527 -22.00 7.44 -40.65
N PHE A 528 -23.19 7.68 -41.18
CA PHE A 528 -23.52 7.36 -42.56
C PHE A 528 -22.79 8.32 -43.50
N GLU A 529 -22.16 7.80 -44.56
CA GLU A 529 -21.44 8.63 -45.53
C GLU A 529 -22.22 8.80 -46.83
N SER A 530 -22.62 7.69 -47.44
CA SER A 530 -23.39 7.69 -48.70
C SER A 530 -23.80 6.25 -49.08
N GLY A 531 -24.78 6.11 -49.97
CA GLY A 531 -25.18 4.82 -50.52
C GLY A 531 -26.68 4.56 -50.42
N ALA A 532 -27.06 3.29 -50.66
CA ALA A 532 -28.39 2.80 -50.32
C ALA A 532 -28.40 2.35 -48.86
N ASP A 533 -29.59 2.18 -48.29
CA ASP A 533 -29.75 1.63 -46.95
C ASP A 533 -29.04 0.27 -46.86
N GLY A 534 -28.10 0.16 -45.92
CA GLY A 534 -27.34 -1.05 -45.67
C GLY A 534 -27.85 -1.78 -44.43
N ARG A 535 -27.89 -3.11 -44.48
CA ARG A 535 -28.12 -3.93 -43.29
C ARG A 535 -26.82 -4.11 -42.53
N LEU A 536 -26.85 -3.79 -41.25
CA LEU A 536 -25.80 -4.11 -40.29
C LEU A 536 -26.32 -5.17 -39.31
N VAL A 537 -25.43 -6.05 -38.83
CA VAL A 537 -25.73 -6.99 -37.75
C VAL A 537 -24.68 -6.82 -36.69
N LEU A 538 -25.09 -6.38 -35.49
CA LEU A 538 -24.22 -6.30 -34.33
C LEU A 538 -24.41 -7.56 -33.49
N GLU A 539 -23.29 -8.24 -33.21
CA GLU A 539 -23.26 -9.51 -32.48
C GLU A 539 -22.30 -9.41 -31.30
N VAL A 540 -22.69 -9.98 -30.17
CA VAL A 540 -21.80 -10.24 -29.04
C VAL A 540 -21.71 -11.74 -28.84
N VAL A 541 -20.49 -12.27 -28.88
CA VAL A 541 -20.21 -13.70 -28.98
C VAL A 541 -19.17 -14.11 -27.94
N GLN A 542 -19.33 -15.29 -27.36
CA GLN A 542 -18.36 -15.92 -26.46
C GLN A 542 -18.05 -17.32 -26.98
N GLY A 543 -16.83 -17.52 -27.49
CA GLY A 543 -16.50 -18.71 -28.27
C GLY A 543 -17.43 -18.86 -29.48
N GLU A 544 -18.22 -19.92 -29.51
CA GLU A 544 -19.23 -20.20 -30.55
C GLU A 544 -20.66 -19.77 -30.16
N THR A 545 -20.86 -19.25 -28.94
CA THR A 545 -22.19 -18.91 -28.40
C THR A 545 -22.51 -17.44 -28.61
N PHE A 546 -23.66 -17.14 -29.22
CA PHE A 546 -24.20 -15.78 -29.28
C PHE A 546 -24.79 -15.39 -27.92
N LEU A 547 -24.24 -14.34 -27.31
CA LEU A 547 -24.80 -13.75 -26.09
C LEU A 547 -25.94 -12.78 -26.41
N ALA A 548 -25.82 -12.06 -27.54
CA ALA A 548 -26.84 -11.17 -28.07
C ALA A 548 -26.59 -10.85 -29.54
N GLN A 549 -27.65 -10.48 -30.26
CA GLN A 549 -27.61 -10.05 -31.64
C GLN A 549 -28.73 -9.05 -31.90
N ILE A 550 -28.44 -8.03 -32.72
CA ILE A 550 -29.45 -7.07 -33.19
C ILE A 550 -29.20 -6.71 -34.65
N ASP A 551 -30.28 -6.65 -35.42
CA ASP A 551 -30.28 -6.08 -36.77
C ASP A 551 -30.33 -4.55 -36.69
N CYS A 552 -29.46 -3.91 -37.45
CA CYS A 552 -29.31 -2.47 -37.50
C CYS A 552 -29.42 -2.00 -38.96
N VAL A 553 -29.81 -0.75 -39.14
CA VAL A 553 -29.92 -0.12 -40.46
C VAL A 553 -28.93 1.02 -40.53
N LEU A 554 -28.15 1.05 -41.62
CA LEU A 554 -27.25 2.13 -41.97
C LEU A 554 -27.94 3.00 -43.02
N ALA A 555 -28.59 4.07 -42.58
CA ALA A 555 -29.32 5.02 -43.44
C ALA A 555 -29.13 6.48 -42.98
N PRO A 556 -29.43 7.48 -43.84
CA PRO A 556 -29.25 8.90 -43.52
C PRO A 556 -30.04 9.38 -42.29
N ASP A 557 -31.26 8.84 -42.09
CA ASP A 557 -32.21 9.28 -41.05
C ASP A 557 -32.29 8.32 -39.85
N THR A 558 -31.38 7.34 -39.76
CA THR A 558 -31.33 6.39 -38.63
C THR A 558 -30.44 6.88 -37.49
N PRO A 559 -30.66 6.40 -36.25
CA PRO A 559 -29.77 6.68 -35.13
C PRO A 559 -28.31 6.39 -35.51
N THR A 560 -27.38 7.26 -35.07
CA THR A 560 -25.93 7.18 -35.31
C THR A 560 -25.26 6.08 -34.49
N GLY A 561 -25.88 4.90 -34.45
CA GLY A 561 -25.45 3.78 -33.63
C GLY A 561 -26.57 2.85 -33.20
N CYS A 562 -26.18 1.75 -32.60
CA CYS A 562 -27.06 0.83 -31.90
C CYS A 562 -26.49 0.46 -30.54
N GLU A 563 -27.38 -0.01 -29.68
CA GLU A 563 -27.04 -0.53 -28.37
C GLU A 563 -27.77 -1.85 -28.18
N LEU A 564 -27.05 -2.84 -27.66
CA LEU A 564 -27.63 -4.12 -27.29
C LEU A 564 -27.18 -4.49 -25.88
N GLU A 565 -28.08 -5.16 -25.16
CA GLU A 565 -27.76 -5.71 -23.85
C GLU A 565 -27.47 -7.19 -23.97
N PHE A 566 -26.48 -7.65 -23.20
CA PHE A 566 -26.10 -9.05 -23.16
C PHE A 566 -25.77 -9.48 -21.73
N VAL A 567 -25.89 -10.79 -21.48
CA VAL A 567 -25.56 -11.38 -20.18
C VAL A 567 -24.35 -12.28 -20.38
N VAL A 568 -23.29 -12.01 -19.62
CA VAL A 568 -22.19 -12.96 -19.47
C VAL A 568 -22.63 -13.97 -18.40
N PRO A 569 -22.87 -15.24 -18.76
CA PRO A 569 -23.43 -16.22 -17.84
C PRO A 569 -22.41 -16.63 -16.79
N GLN A 570 -22.91 -17.04 -15.63
CA GLN A 570 -22.08 -17.71 -14.65
C GLN A 570 -21.68 -19.09 -15.19
N THR A 571 -20.41 -19.26 -15.54
CA THR A 571 -19.92 -20.53 -16.11
C THR A 571 -19.30 -21.43 -15.06
N GLY A 572 -18.92 -20.89 -13.89
CA GLY A 572 -18.13 -21.60 -12.89
C GLY A 572 -16.77 -22.07 -13.41
N ARG A 573 -16.28 -21.51 -14.53
CA ARG A 573 -15.01 -21.88 -15.18
C ARG A 573 -14.23 -20.65 -15.66
N PRO A 574 -13.76 -19.77 -14.76
CA PRO A 574 -13.07 -18.55 -15.16
C PRO A 574 -11.68 -18.83 -15.74
N ILE A 575 -11.06 -19.98 -15.46
CA ILE A 575 -9.75 -20.35 -16.01
C ILE A 575 -9.96 -21.01 -17.38
N GLY A 576 -9.52 -20.33 -18.43
CA GLY A 576 -9.70 -20.85 -19.78
C GLY A 576 -11.08 -20.54 -20.38
N ALA A 577 -11.92 -19.74 -19.71
CA ALA A 577 -13.14 -19.21 -20.30
C ALA A 577 -12.86 -18.57 -21.67
N GLU A 578 -13.73 -18.83 -22.63
CA GLU A 578 -13.66 -18.15 -23.92
C GLU A 578 -13.91 -16.65 -23.72
N PRO A 579 -13.11 -15.77 -24.36
CA PRO A 579 -13.32 -14.33 -24.27
C PRO A 579 -14.59 -13.90 -25.01
N VAL A 580 -15.19 -12.81 -24.53
CA VAL A 580 -16.25 -12.09 -25.24
C VAL A 580 -15.61 -11.30 -26.38
N GLN A 581 -16.29 -11.29 -27.53
CA GLN A 581 -15.95 -10.46 -28.67
C GLN A 581 -17.20 -9.76 -29.21
N ILE A 582 -17.02 -8.57 -29.76
CA ILE A 582 -18.08 -7.85 -30.49
C ILE A 582 -17.77 -7.97 -31.98
N ARG A 583 -18.78 -8.19 -32.80
CA ARG A 583 -18.65 -8.25 -34.26
C ARG A 583 -19.71 -7.35 -34.90
N LEU A 584 -19.31 -6.64 -35.95
CA LEU A 584 -20.24 -5.92 -36.81
C LEU A 584 -20.13 -6.49 -38.22
N TRP A 585 -21.24 -6.98 -38.76
CA TRP A 585 -21.34 -7.49 -40.12
C TRP A 585 -22.18 -6.56 -40.99
N THR A 586 -21.87 -6.47 -42.29
CA THR A 586 -22.60 -5.65 -43.27
C THR A 586 -22.94 -6.46 -44.53
N ASP A 587 -24.08 -6.14 -45.15
CA ASP A 587 -24.48 -6.67 -46.45
C ASP A 587 -23.76 -6.00 -47.64
N GLY A 588 -22.99 -4.94 -47.37
CA GLY A 588 -22.19 -4.18 -48.34
C GLY A 588 -22.97 -3.13 -49.14
N GLN A 589 -24.26 -2.89 -48.89
CA GLN A 589 -25.05 -1.92 -49.66
C GLN A 589 -24.77 -0.46 -49.25
N GLY A 590 -24.56 -0.22 -47.95
CA GLY A 590 -24.27 1.09 -47.36
C GLY A 590 -22.78 1.33 -47.11
N ALA A 591 -22.38 2.60 -47.01
CA ALA A 591 -21.06 3.02 -46.54
C ALA A 591 -21.20 4.01 -45.37
N GLY A 592 -20.25 3.92 -44.45
CA GLY A 592 -20.20 4.74 -43.25
C GLY A 592 -18.92 4.50 -42.48
N THR A 593 -18.79 5.15 -41.34
CA THR A 593 -17.61 5.02 -40.49
C THR A 593 -18.03 4.75 -39.06
N VAL A 594 -17.50 3.69 -38.46
CA VAL A 594 -17.66 3.38 -37.03
C VAL A 594 -16.75 4.30 -36.24
N THR A 595 -17.35 5.11 -35.36
CA THR A 595 -16.69 6.16 -34.58
C THR A 595 -16.62 5.83 -33.09
N GLY A 596 -17.34 4.81 -32.63
CA GLY A 596 -17.34 4.41 -31.23
C GLY A 596 -17.75 2.95 -31.05
N VAL A 597 -17.07 2.24 -30.18
CA VAL A 597 -17.49 0.92 -29.68
C VAL A 597 -17.23 0.92 -28.18
N THR A 598 -18.28 0.95 -27.38
CA THR A 598 -18.20 1.08 -25.92
C THR A 598 -18.94 -0.07 -25.26
N VAL A 599 -18.29 -0.70 -24.28
CA VAL A 599 -18.92 -1.69 -23.40
C VAL A 599 -19.07 -1.12 -22.01
N SER A 600 -20.21 -1.31 -21.37
CA SER A 600 -20.45 -0.90 -19.98
C SER A 600 -21.16 -2.00 -19.20
N ARG A 601 -20.90 -2.06 -17.89
CA ARG A 601 -21.66 -2.92 -16.97
C ARG A 601 -22.99 -2.22 -16.63
N ARG A 602 -24.08 -2.98 -16.53
CA ARG A 602 -25.44 -2.47 -16.28
C ARG A 602 -25.90 -2.69 -14.85
#